data_AF-A0A3L6DL01-F1
#
_entry.id   AF-A0A3L6DL01-F1
#
_cell.length_a   1.000
_cell.length_b   1.000
_cell.length_c   1.000
_cell.angle_alpha   90.00
_cell.angle_beta   90.00
_cell.angle_gamma   90.00
#
_symmetry.space_group_name_H-M   'P 1'
#
loop_
_entity.id
_entity.type
_entity.pdbx_description
1 polymer ?
#
loop_
_entity_poly.entity_id
_entity_poly.type
_entity_poly.pdbx_seq_one_letter_code
_entity_poly.pdbx_strand_id
1 'polypeptide(L)'
;MLIENQRTVTCAPTNTAVAEVASRVLGVIEESSGGGAATKCFFGDVVLFGNEDRMAVDRKLENIFLDTRVRRLRQCLMPITGWTKSLSSMIALQEDSMVPYERYDEAIQGCVLDLVSEEIKLRNVTVVCSLRTMDDKKVKEMQKDLLEVQKKAREVEREKMSFETYFQSNYKKLAKDLRTCVETFVDDLPRSATSEENFCCMAEVLLLLDAFGVLVQSEPVEQLQALFKRHSDVRFRLREAISSCLRKLWLLSSNFKLPEMYDSRTIDLEFLLQNAKIVLCTASSSYRLLYMQKAQPLEVPVVDEAAQLKECESLIPLQLPGVRHAVLIDDEYLLPALVKSKEGDPPGSGVALQGPGPAIEEKLGKQVYSMHDGSFSVKVRTVDGFQGAEEDVIIFSTVRSNTAGKIGFLADTNRTNVALTRANALDDDVFVWYVLQTLPVDPGQREDAGERQNDMAADRGRRKERGCFLDAKDDQDLACAIIKASIELDGVENLLKFDMLRIGGSRRSGV
;
A
#
# COMPACT_ATOMS: atom_id res chain seq x y z
N MET A 1 -0.11 13.29 19.55
CA MET A 1 -1.02 12.40 18.78
C MET A 1 -1.35 11.11 19.53
N LEU A 2 -0.41 10.49 20.25
CA LEU A 2 -0.67 9.29 21.04
C LEU A 2 -1.14 9.65 22.46
N ILE A 3 -2.45 9.84 22.65
CA ILE A 3 -3.03 9.98 23.99
C ILE A 3 -3.49 8.60 24.46
N GLU A 4 -3.03 8.20 25.64
CA GLU A 4 -3.33 6.90 26.22
C GLU A 4 -4.84 6.70 26.37
N ASN A 5 -5.37 5.57 25.85
CA ASN A 5 -6.79 5.20 25.85
C ASN A 5 -7.75 6.11 25.06
N GLN A 6 -7.26 7.00 24.20
CA GLN A 6 -8.13 7.78 23.31
C GLN A 6 -7.99 7.34 21.85
N ARG A 7 -9.11 7.33 21.13
CA ARG A 7 -9.12 7.15 19.68
C ARG A 7 -8.96 8.51 19.01
N THR A 8 -8.04 8.61 18.08
CA THR A 8 -7.66 9.86 17.41
C THR A 8 -7.87 9.72 15.91
N VAL A 9 -8.42 10.76 15.29
CA VAL A 9 -8.39 10.92 13.84
C VAL A 9 -7.43 12.04 13.50
N THR A 10 -6.49 11.77 12.59
CA THR A 10 -5.60 12.79 12.05
C THR A 10 -5.95 13.02 10.59
N CYS A 11 -6.20 14.27 10.27
CA CYS A 11 -6.63 14.74 8.97
C CYS A 11 -5.57 15.65 8.38
N ALA A 12 -5.38 15.59 7.06
CA ALA A 12 -4.67 16.62 6.32
C ALA A 12 -5.42 17.00 5.02
N PRO A 13 -5.06 18.10 4.34
CA PRO A 13 -5.79 18.61 3.18
C PRO A 13 -5.66 17.71 1.94
N THR A 14 -4.46 17.16 1.72
CA THR A 14 -4.13 16.38 0.53
C THR A 14 -3.72 14.95 0.89
N ASN A 15 -3.88 14.03 -0.07
CA ASN A 15 -3.44 12.63 0.09
C ASN A 15 -1.94 12.54 0.40
N THR A 16 -1.13 13.40 -0.23
CA THR A 16 0.31 13.49 0.02
C THR A 16 0.60 13.87 1.46
N ALA A 17 -0.02 14.93 1.98
CA ALA A 17 0.19 15.36 3.36
C ALA A 17 -0.21 14.27 4.37
N VAL A 18 -1.32 13.56 4.12
CA VAL A 18 -1.72 12.42 4.97
C VAL A 18 -0.70 11.29 4.94
N ALA A 19 -0.14 10.96 3.76
CA ALA A 19 0.87 9.92 3.62
C ALA A 19 2.16 10.27 4.40
N GLU A 20 2.56 11.54 4.38
CA GLU A 20 3.74 12.04 5.12
C GLU A 20 3.53 11.99 6.64
N VAL A 21 2.34 12.40 7.11
CA VAL A 21 1.94 12.24 8.51
C VAL A 21 1.96 10.76 8.90
N ALA A 22 1.46 9.88 8.04
CA ALA A 22 1.46 8.45 8.27
C ALA A 22 2.87 7.87 8.37
N SER A 23 3.79 8.24 7.47
CA SER A 23 5.19 7.83 7.52
C SER A 23 5.87 8.25 8.82
N ARG A 24 5.63 9.48 9.28
CA ARG A 24 6.15 9.99 10.57
C ARG A 24 5.57 9.24 11.77
N VAL A 25 4.27 8.97 11.78
CA VAL A 25 3.61 8.18 12.84
C VAL A 25 4.20 6.77 12.91
N LEU A 26 4.45 6.12 11.76
CA LEU A 26 5.08 4.81 11.73
C LEU A 26 6.52 4.84 12.27
N GLY A 27 7.31 5.87 11.95
CA GLY A 27 8.65 6.05 12.52
C GLY A 27 8.65 6.11 14.05
N VAL A 28 7.72 6.87 14.64
CA VAL A 28 7.56 6.97 16.10
C VAL A 28 7.14 5.61 16.73
N ILE A 29 6.28 4.85 16.05
CA ILE A 29 5.87 3.52 16.51
C ILE A 29 7.07 2.54 16.50
N GLU A 30 7.90 2.60 15.47
CA GLU A 30 9.11 1.77 15.36
C GLU A 30 10.13 2.12 16.45
N GLU A 31 10.39 3.40 16.69
CA GLU A 31 11.31 3.88 17.74
C GLU A 31 10.84 3.50 19.15
N SER A 32 9.53 3.63 19.42
CA SER A 32 8.94 3.29 20.72
C SER A 32 8.93 1.79 21.02
N SER A 33 9.00 0.93 19.99
CA SER A 33 9.06 -0.52 20.17
C SER A 33 10.38 -1.02 20.79
N GLY A 34 11.43 -0.19 20.80
CA GLY A 34 12.75 -0.49 21.38
C GLY A 34 12.97 -0.04 22.84
N GLY A 35 12.02 0.69 23.44
CA GLY A 35 12.16 1.29 24.79
C GLY A 35 11.00 0.93 25.73
N GLY A 36 11.29 0.69 27.00
CA GLY A 36 10.34 0.11 27.97
C GLY A 36 9.02 0.87 28.18
N ALA A 37 7.95 0.07 28.32
CA ALA A 37 6.68 0.28 29.03
C ALA A 37 5.76 1.49 28.74
N ALA A 38 6.18 2.54 28.02
CA ALA A 38 5.30 3.66 27.69
C ALA A 38 4.46 3.36 26.42
N THR A 39 3.19 2.99 26.61
CA THR A 39 2.15 2.86 25.57
C THR A 39 2.54 2.09 24.30
N LYS A 40 2.42 0.75 24.32
CA LYS A 40 2.59 -0.09 23.11
C LYS A 40 1.49 0.23 22.09
N CYS A 41 1.80 1.04 21.09
CA CYS A 41 1.02 1.17 19.86
C CYS A 41 1.56 0.17 18.83
N PHE A 42 0.68 -0.48 18.08
CA PHE A 42 1.05 -1.44 17.03
C PHE A 42 0.59 -0.95 15.67
N PHE A 43 1.23 -1.39 14.59
CA PHE A 43 0.78 -1.07 13.22
C PHE A 43 -0.70 -1.44 12.99
N GLY A 44 -1.15 -2.58 13.54
CA GLY A 44 -2.55 -2.99 13.50
C GLY A 44 -3.53 -1.96 14.09
N ASP A 45 -3.09 -1.13 15.05
CA ASP A 45 -3.90 -0.08 15.68
C ASP A 45 -4.05 1.18 14.82
N VAL A 46 -3.26 1.33 13.75
CA VAL A 46 -3.25 2.50 12.87
C VAL A 46 -3.85 2.14 11.52
N VAL A 47 -4.81 2.94 11.05
CA VAL A 47 -5.45 2.76 9.74
C VAL A 47 -5.29 4.02 8.91
N LEU A 48 -4.71 3.88 7.73
CA LEU A 48 -4.61 4.91 6.70
C LEU A 48 -5.61 4.62 5.58
N PHE A 49 -6.41 5.60 5.17
CA PHE A 49 -7.22 5.46 3.96
C PHE A 49 -7.28 6.76 3.16
N GLY A 50 -7.40 6.60 1.85
CA GLY A 50 -7.45 7.69 0.87
C GLY A 50 -7.30 7.14 -0.54
N ASN A 51 -6.87 7.99 -1.47
CA ASN A 51 -6.62 7.56 -2.84
C ASN A 51 -5.20 7.00 -2.97
N GLU A 52 -5.09 5.70 -3.21
CA GLU A 52 -3.82 4.95 -3.30
C GLU A 52 -2.82 5.58 -4.28
N ASP A 53 -3.27 5.89 -5.50
CA ASP A 53 -2.42 6.48 -6.55
C ASP A 53 -1.82 7.83 -6.13
N ARG A 54 -2.63 8.69 -5.48
CA ARG A 54 -2.20 10.03 -5.04
C ARG A 54 -1.34 9.99 -3.78
N MET A 55 -1.54 9.01 -2.91
CA MET A 55 -0.73 8.82 -1.72
C MET A 55 0.66 8.28 -2.05
N ALA A 56 0.84 7.67 -3.23
CA ALA A 56 2.08 6.97 -3.60
C ALA A 56 2.50 5.99 -2.49
N VAL A 57 1.55 5.15 -2.05
CA VAL A 57 1.71 4.21 -0.95
C VAL A 57 2.92 3.32 -1.22
N ASP A 58 3.93 3.43 -0.37
CA ASP A 58 5.12 2.59 -0.43
C ASP A 58 4.95 1.30 0.40
N ARG A 59 5.97 0.44 0.40
CA ARG A 59 5.96 -0.83 1.15
C ARG A 59 5.72 -0.65 2.65
N LYS A 60 6.07 0.51 3.22
CA LYS A 60 5.91 0.78 4.64
C LYS A 60 4.45 1.16 4.94
N LEU A 61 3.88 2.04 4.13
CA LEU A 61 2.49 2.48 4.24
C LEU A 61 1.48 1.36 3.91
N GLU A 62 1.84 0.39 3.05
CA GLU A 62 1.02 -0.82 2.77
C GLU A 62 0.64 -1.62 4.03
N ASN A 63 1.40 -1.49 5.12
CA ASN A 63 1.12 -2.16 6.39
C ASN A 63 -0.07 -1.54 7.14
N ILE A 64 -0.36 -0.27 6.90
CA ILE A 64 -1.47 0.45 7.55
C ILE A 64 -2.57 0.89 6.58
N PHE A 65 -2.33 0.79 5.28
CA PHE A 65 -3.31 1.16 4.25
C PHE A 65 -4.53 0.22 4.26
N LEU A 66 -5.71 0.81 4.40
CA LEU A 66 -6.97 0.13 4.63
C LEU A 66 -7.26 -0.91 3.55
N ASP A 67 -7.24 -0.51 2.28
CA ASP A 67 -7.64 -1.37 1.17
C ASP A 67 -6.70 -2.58 1.02
N THR A 68 -5.40 -2.39 1.32
CA THR A 68 -4.41 -3.47 1.31
C THR A 68 -4.63 -4.44 2.47
N ARG A 69 -4.86 -3.95 3.69
CA ARG A 69 -5.20 -4.78 4.86
C ARG A 69 -6.47 -5.59 4.65
N VAL A 70 -7.49 -4.96 4.07
CA VAL A 70 -8.77 -5.62 3.78
C VAL A 70 -8.59 -6.75 2.79
N ARG A 71 -7.78 -6.52 1.75
CA ARG A 71 -7.46 -7.55 0.75
C ARG A 71 -6.78 -8.77 1.38
N ARG A 72 -5.84 -8.56 2.31
CA ARG A 72 -5.15 -9.63 3.04
C ARG A 72 -6.11 -10.36 3.98
N LEU A 73 -6.81 -9.63 4.85
CA LEU A 73 -7.76 -10.19 5.82
C LEU A 73 -8.91 -10.97 5.16
N ARG A 74 -9.40 -10.49 4.02
CA ARG A 74 -10.46 -11.17 3.27
C ARG A 74 -10.07 -12.60 2.90
N GLN A 75 -8.81 -12.85 2.56
CA GLN A 75 -8.34 -14.21 2.23
C GLN A 75 -8.44 -15.13 3.46
N CYS A 76 -8.11 -14.62 4.63
CA CYS A 76 -8.21 -15.34 5.90
C CYS A 76 -9.67 -15.53 6.37
N LEU A 77 -10.59 -14.67 5.95
CA LEU A 77 -12.01 -14.74 6.34
C LEU A 77 -12.86 -15.62 5.39
N MET A 78 -12.28 -16.17 4.32
CA MET A 78 -12.99 -17.05 3.39
C MET A 78 -13.51 -18.33 4.10
N PRO A 79 -14.81 -18.69 3.98
CA PRO A 79 -15.36 -19.84 4.71
C PRO A 79 -14.77 -21.19 4.32
N ILE A 80 -14.35 -21.34 3.06
CA ILE A 80 -13.93 -22.63 2.48
C ILE A 80 -12.41 -22.80 2.55
N THR A 81 -11.65 -21.70 2.56
CA THR A 81 -10.17 -21.74 2.45
C THR A 81 -9.47 -20.93 3.53
N GLY A 82 -10.19 -20.13 4.31
CA GLY A 82 -9.63 -19.25 5.32
C GLY A 82 -9.45 -19.93 6.68
N TRP A 83 -9.38 -19.09 7.70
CA TRP A 83 -9.10 -19.43 9.09
C TRP A 83 -10.03 -20.51 9.65
N THR A 84 -11.35 -20.31 9.58
CA THR A 84 -12.33 -21.21 10.20
C THR A 84 -12.21 -22.64 9.65
N LYS A 85 -12.04 -22.78 8.34
CA LYS A 85 -11.87 -24.09 7.72
C LYS A 85 -10.51 -24.70 8.02
N SER A 86 -9.44 -23.92 7.91
CA SER A 86 -8.08 -24.38 8.18
C SER A 86 -7.91 -24.83 9.64
N LEU A 87 -8.50 -24.08 10.57
CA LEU A 87 -8.49 -24.38 12.01
C LEU A 87 -9.25 -25.66 12.33
N SER A 88 -10.51 -25.76 11.87
CA SER A 88 -11.32 -26.96 12.09
C SER A 88 -10.72 -28.20 11.44
N SER A 89 -10.14 -28.07 10.24
CA SER A 89 -9.44 -29.16 9.57
C SER A 89 -8.14 -29.56 10.28
N MET A 90 -7.38 -28.63 10.84
CA MET A 90 -6.19 -28.93 11.63
C MET A 90 -6.54 -29.63 12.95
N ILE A 91 -7.58 -29.16 13.65
CA ILE A 91 -8.08 -29.80 14.87
C ILE A 91 -8.51 -31.23 14.55
N ALA A 92 -9.33 -31.44 13.51
CA ALA A 92 -9.77 -32.77 13.11
C ALA A 92 -8.60 -33.70 12.75
N LEU A 93 -7.57 -33.18 12.05
CA LEU A 93 -6.38 -33.95 11.69
C LEU A 93 -5.56 -34.37 12.92
N GLN A 94 -5.49 -33.52 13.95
CA GLN A 94 -4.72 -33.77 15.18
C GLN A 94 -5.51 -34.59 16.22
N GLU A 95 -6.84 -34.51 16.25
CA GLU A 95 -7.68 -35.28 17.18
C GLU A 95 -7.85 -36.73 16.74
N ASP A 96 -8.27 -36.94 15.48
CA ASP A 96 -8.46 -38.27 14.91
C ASP A 96 -8.21 -38.22 13.40
N SER A 97 -6.97 -38.45 13.00
CA SER A 97 -6.59 -38.45 11.58
C SER A 97 -7.19 -39.59 10.77
N MET A 98 -7.69 -40.65 11.41
CA MET A 98 -8.27 -41.79 10.69
C MET A 98 -9.58 -41.39 10.02
N VAL A 99 -10.43 -40.62 10.69
CA VAL A 99 -11.72 -40.19 10.15
C VAL A 99 -11.58 -39.36 8.85
N PRO A 100 -10.73 -38.31 8.77
CA PRO A 100 -10.47 -37.61 7.51
C PRO A 100 -9.89 -38.50 6.41
N TYR A 101 -9.03 -39.47 6.77
CA TYR A 101 -8.43 -40.38 5.81
C TYR A 101 -9.44 -41.39 5.25
N GLU A 102 -10.30 -41.97 6.09
CA GLU A 102 -11.37 -42.85 5.66
C GLU A 102 -12.31 -42.13 4.69
N ARG A 103 -12.69 -40.88 4.98
CA ARG A 103 -13.48 -40.05 4.06
C ARG A 103 -12.78 -39.78 2.73
N TYR A 104 -11.46 -39.61 2.75
CA TYR A 104 -10.66 -39.47 1.53
C TYR A 104 -10.62 -40.77 0.73
N ASP A 105 -10.41 -41.89 1.39
CA ASP A 105 -10.39 -43.20 0.76
C ASP A 105 -11.75 -43.55 0.14
N GLU A 106 -12.83 -43.36 0.89
CA GLU A 106 -14.21 -43.53 0.40
C GLU A 106 -14.50 -42.65 -0.82
N ALA A 107 -14.05 -41.40 -0.82
CA ALA A 107 -14.22 -40.49 -1.95
C ALA A 107 -13.48 -40.98 -3.20
N ILE A 108 -12.24 -41.46 -3.04
CA ILE A 108 -11.47 -42.04 -4.15
C ILE A 108 -12.13 -43.32 -4.66
N GLN A 109 -12.54 -44.21 -3.76
CA GLN A 109 -13.23 -45.44 -4.13
C GLN A 109 -14.53 -45.15 -4.86
N GLY A 110 -15.28 -44.13 -4.44
CA GLY A 110 -16.47 -43.63 -5.13
C GLY A 110 -16.16 -43.18 -6.56
N CYS A 111 -15.11 -42.36 -6.75
CA CYS A 111 -14.68 -41.93 -8.09
C CYS A 111 -14.27 -43.12 -8.98
N VAL A 112 -13.57 -44.11 -8.42
CA VAL A 112 -13.19 -45.32 -9.17
C VAL A 112 -14.44 -46.13 -9.55
N LEU A 113 -15.41 -46.29 -8.63
CA LEU A 113 -16.69 -46.96 -8.89
C LEU A 113 -17.49 -46.28 -10.00
N ASP A 114 -17.53 -44.95 -10.02
CA ASP A 114 -18.20 -44.18 -11.08
C ASP A 114 -17.55 -44.42 -12.44
N LEU A 115 -16.21 -44.39 -12.51
CA LEU A 115 -15.45 -44.67 -13.73
C LEU A 115 -15.63 -46.12 -14.22
N VAL A 116 -15.67 -47.10 -13.31
CA VAL A 116 -15.94 -48.52 -13.66
C VAL A 116 -17.38 -48.70 -14.16
N SER A 117 -18.34 -47.98 -13.57
CA SER A 117 -19.74 -47.98 -14.05
C SER A 117 -19.85 -47.39 -15.46
N GLU A 118 -19.13 -46.30 -15.75
CA GLU A 118 -19.02 -45.71 -17.07
C GLU A 118 -18.36 -46.66 -18.09
N GLU A 119 -17.28 -47.35 -17.68
CA GLU A 119 -16.62 -48.38 -18.49
C GLU A 119 -17.59 -49.49 -18.90
N ILE A 120 -18.38 -50.03 -17.94
CA ILE A 120 -19.36 -51.09 -18.22
C ILE A 120 -20.41 -50.62 -19.22
N LYS A 121 -20.92 -49.39 -19.07
CA LYS A 121 -21.90 -48.79 -19.99
C LYS A 121 -21.33 -48.68 -21.40
N LEU A 122 -20.13 -48.10 -21.54
CA LEU A 122 -19.45 -47.94 -22.83
C LEU A 122 -19.15 -49.28 -23.50
N ARG A 123 -18.71 -50.27 -22.73
CA ARG A 123 -18.43 -51.62 -23.23
C ARG A 123 -19.69 -52.30 -23.78
N ASN A 124 -20.81 -52.21 -23.06
CA ASN A 124 -22.08 -52.76 -23.51
C ASN A 124 -22.57 -52.11 -24.81
N VAL A 125 -22.51 -50.78 -24.90
CA VAL A 125 -22.87 -50.04 -26.12
C VAL A 125 -21.97 -50.43 -27.30
N THR A 126 -20.66 -50.52 -27.06
CA THR A 126 -19.67 -50.90 -28.09
C THR A 126 -19.93 -52.30 -28.65
N VAL A 127 -20.24 -53.27 -27.79
CA VAL A 127 -20.58 -54.65 -28.21
C VAL A 127 -21.86 -54.67 -29.06
N VAL A 128 -22.91 -53.95 -28.63
CA VAL A 128 -24.17 -53.87 -29.39
C VAL A 128 -23.96 -53.22 -30.76
N CYS A 129 -23.18 -52.14 -30.85
CA CYS A 129 -22.87 -51.49 -32.12
C CYS A 129 -22.03 -52.37 -33.05
N SER A 130 -21.10 -53.17 -32.50
CA SER A 130 -20.27 -54.10 -33.27
C SER A 130 -21.10 -55.23 -33.91
N LEU A 131 -22.17 -55.68 -33.24
CA LEU A 131 -23.06 -56.74 -33.74
C LEU A 131 -24.08 -56.24 -34.78
N ARG A 132 -24.37 -54.94 -34.84
CA ARG A 132 -25.42 -54.34 -35.69
C ARG A 132 -24.90 -53.71 -36.99
N THR A 133 -23.66 -53.97 -37.39
CA THR A 133 -23.03 -53.45 -38.64
C THR A 133 -23.19 -51.94 -38.80
N MET A 134 -22.61 -51.17 -37.88
CA MET A 134 -22.49 -49.71 -37.98
C MET A 134 -21.05 -49.27 -38.28
N ASP A 135 -20.93 -48.12 -38.95
CA ASP A 135 -19.72 -47.39 -39.35
C ASP A 135 -18.48 -47.66 -38.46
N ASP A 136 -17.48 -48.37 -39.02
CA ASP A 136 -16.24 -48.80 -38.33
C ASP A 136 -15.52 -47.65 -37.62
N LYS A 137 -15.67 -46.43 -38.14
CA LYS A 137 -15.09 -45.22 -37.56
C LYS A 137 -15.65 -44.93 -36.16
N LYS A 138 -16.96 -45.11 -35.96
CA LYS A 138 -17.61 -44.92 -34.66
C LYS A 138 -17.24 -46.01 -33.65
N VAL A 139 -17.11 -47.26 -34.11
CA VAL A 139 -16.67 -48.37 -33.24
C VAL A 139 -15.24 -48.14 -32.74
N LYS A 140 -14.33 -47.69 -33.62
CA LYS A 140 -12.96 -47.32 -33.23
C LYS A 140 -12.91 -46.15 -32.25
N GLU A 141 -13.77 -45.15 -32.42
CA GLU A 141 -13.87 -44.00 -31.51
C GLU A 141 -14.32 -44.44 -30.11
N MET A 142 -15.38 -45.25 -30.02
CA MET A 142 -15.85 -45.79 -28.73
C MET A 142 -14.82 -46.72 -28.05
N GLN A 143 -14.03 -47.48 -28.82
CA GLN A 143 -12.93 -48.28 -28.28
C GLN A 143 -11.81 -47.41 -27.69
N LYS A 144 -11.55 -46.24 -28.28
CA LYS A 144 -10.58 -45.27 -27.75
C LYS A 144 -11.07 -44.67 -26.44
N ASP A 145 -12.35 -44.29 -26.38
CA ASP A 145 -12.96 -43.73 -25.17
C ASP A 145 -12.96 -44.75 -24.01
N LEU A 146 -13.26 -46.02 -24.31
CA LEU A 146 -13.18 -47.10 -23.33
C LEU A 146 -11.77 -47.26 -22.74
N LEU A 147 -10.74 -47.20 -23.59
CA LEU A 147 -9.35 -47.27 -23.15
C LEU A 147 -8.96 -46.05 -22.30
N GLU A 148 -9.51 -44.87 -22.61
CA GLU A 148 -9.28 -43.64 -21.86
C GLU A 148 -9.89 -43.72 -20.45
N VAL A 149 -11.12 -44.19 -20.32
CA VAL A 149 -11.79 -44.38 -19.01
C VAL A 149 -11.03 -45.40 -18.16
N GLN A 150 -10.61 -46.53 -18.75
CA GLN A 150 -9.76 -47.53 -18.06
C GLN A 150 -8.41 -46.96 -17.61
N LYS A 151 -7.83 -46.06 -18.40
CA LYS A 151 -6.58 -45.39 -18.05
C LYS A 151 -6.81 -44.44 -16.88
N LYS A 152 -7.89 -43.66 -16.90
CA LYS A 152 -8.28 -42.73 -15.81
C LYS A 152 -8.53 -43.47 -14.50
N ALA A 153 -9.25 -44.60 -14.52
CA ALA A 153 -9.52 -45.38 -13.30
C ALA A 153 -8.22 -45.89 -12.65
N ARG A 154 -7.31 -46.46 -13.45
CA ARG A 154 -5.99 -46.92 -12.99
C ARG A 154 -5.10 -45.78 -12.51
N GLU A 155 -5.22 -44.61 -13.13
CA GLU A 155 -4.49 -43.41 -12.74
C GLU A 155 -4.93 -42.90 -11.37
N VAL A 156 -6.25 -42.79 -11.14
CA VAL A 156 -6.81 -42.40 -9.83
C VAL A 156 -6.39 -43.37 -8.73
N GLU A 157 -6.44 -44.68 -8.99
CA GLU A 157 -6.04 -45.70 -8.00
C GLU A 157 -4.53 -45.67 -7.72
N ARG A 158 -3.71 -45.36 -8.73
CA ARG A 158 -2.25 -45.18 -8.59
C ARG A 158 -1.89 -43.89 -7.85
N GLU A 159 -2.66 -42.83 -8.03
CA GLU A 159 -2.47 -41.53 -7.37
C GLU A 159 -3.03 -41.49 -5.94
N LYS A 160 -3.75 -42.53 -5.51
CA LYS A 160 -4.22 -42.69 -4.13
C LYS A 160 -3.03 -42.61 -3.17
N MET A 161 -3.08 -41.65 -2.27
CA MET A 161 -2.06 -41.45 -1.25
C MET A 161 -2.19 -42.51 -0.16
N SER A 162 -1.05 -43.02 0.31
CA SER A 162 -1.00 -43.75 1.58
C SER A 162 -1.42 -42.82 2.73
N PHE A 163 -1.84 -43.39 3.86
CA PHE A 163 -2.20 -42.62 5.05
C PHE A 163 -1.08 -41.66 5.48
N GLU A 164 0.17 -42.11 5.46
CA GLU A 164 1.33 -41.29 5.83
C GLU A 164 1.49 -40.07 4.91
N THR A 165 1.53 -40.31 3.61
CA THR A 165 1.68 -39.24 2.62
C THR A 165 0.51 -38.27 2.69
N TYR A 166 -0.72 -38.79 2.89
CA TYR A 166 -1.91 -37.97 3.11
C TYR A 166 -1.76 -37.10 4.37
N PHE A 167 -1.36 -37.70 5.50
CA PHE A 167 -1.24 -37.01 6.78
C PHE A 167 -0.16 -35.92 6.73
N GLN A 168 1.06 -36.25 6.28
CA GLN A 168 2.18 -35.32 6.18
C GLN A 168 1.88 -34.16 5.22
N SER A 169 1.31 -34.46 4.04
CA SER A 169 0.97 -33.46 3.03
C SER A 169 -0.12 -32.51 3.53
N ASN A 170 -1.20 -33.04 4.11
CA ASN A 170 -2.29 -32.23 4.65
C ASN A 170 -1.86 -31.43 5.86
N TYR A 171 -1.06 -32.01 6.76
CA TYR A 171 -0.50 -31.27 7.89
C TYR A 171 0.32 -30.08 7.41
N LYS A 172 1.26 -30.31 6.47
CA LYS A 172 2.11 -29.25 5.92
C LYS A 172 1.29 -28.15 5.25
N LYS A 173 0.26 -28.52 4.49
CA LYS A 173 -0.66 -27.56 3.85
C LYS A 173 -1.42 -26.74 4.90
N LEU A 174 -2.10 -27.40 5.83
CA LEU A 174 -2.91 -26.73 6.85
C LEU A 174 -2.07 -25.88 7.79
N ALA A 175 -0.86 -26.32 8.15
CA ALA A 175 0.07 -25.54 8.97
C ALA A 175 0.50 -24.26 8.25
N LYS A 176 0.75 -24.32 6.93
CA LYS A 176 1.04 -23.14 6.11
C LYS A 176 -0.16 -22.20 6.02
N ASP A 177 -1.35 -22.73 5.76
CA ASP A 177 -2.58 -21.94 5.64
C ASP A 177 -2.90 -21.23 6.97
N LEU A 178 -2.78 -21.95 8.10
CA LEU A 178 -2.92 -21.37 9.44
C LEU A 178 -1.85 -20.34 9.75
N ARG A 179 -0.58 -20.60 9.43
CA ARG A 179 0.50 -19.63 9.61
C ARG A 179 0.19 -18.32 8.90
N THR A 180 -0.17 -18.41 7.62
CA THR A 180 -0.49 -17.23 6.81
C THR A 180 -1.63 -16.43 7.44
N CYS A 181 -2.67 -17.11 7.95
CA CYS A 181 -3.77 -16.46 8.65
C CYS A 181 -3.33 -15.79 9.95
N VAL A 182 -2.54 -16.49 10.78
CA VAL A 182 -2.07 -15.95 12.06
C VAL A 182 -1.16 -14.74 11.85
N GLU A 183 -0.20 -14.82 10.93
CA GLU A 183 0.68 -13.70 10.58
C GLU A 183 -0.15 -12.50 10.12
N THR A 184 -1.08 -12.72 9.18
CA THR A 184 -2.02 -11.67 8.74
C THR A 184 -2.80 -11.10 9.92
N PHE A 185 -3.25 -11.93 10.87
CA PHE A 185 -4.00 -11.44 12.02
C PHE A 185 -3.16 -10.62 13.00
N VAL A 186 -1.92 -11.04 13.24
CA VAL A 186 -1.01 -10.33 14.13
C VAL A 186 -0.63 -8.97 13.55
N ASP A 187 -0.44 -8.89 12.24
CA ASP A 187 -0.02 -7.68 11.54
C ASP A 187 -1.19 -6.74 11.26
N ASP A 188 -2.33 -7.30 10.82
CA ASP A 188 -3.46 -6.54 10.27
C ASP A 188 -4.69 -6.47 11.18
N LEU A 189 -4.74 -7.04 12.39
CA LEU A 189 -5.83 -6.73 13.33
C LEU A 189 -5.44 -5.64 14.33
N PRO A 190 -6.31 -4.65 14.56
CA PRO A 190 -6.20 -3.78 15.73
C PRO A 190 -6.18 -4.62 17.02
N ARG A 191 -5.37 -4.21 18.00
CA ARG A 191 -5.26 -4.95 19.27
C ARG A 191 -6.55 -4.95 20.08
N SER A 192 -7.41 -3.97 19.86
CA SER A 192 -8.76 -3.87 20.43
C SER A 192 -9.77 -4.85 19.82
N ALA A 193 -9.47 -5.43 18.64
CA ALA A 193 -10.39 -6.35 17.97
C ALA A 193 -10.50 -7.71 18.68
N THR A 194 -9.53 -8.06 19.53
CA THR A 194 -9.57 -9.29 20.33
C THR A 194 -8.74 -9.16 21.62
N SER A 195 -8.74 -10.17 22.48
CA SER A 195 -7.97 -10.13 23.74
C SER A 195 -6.47 -10.29 23.50
N GLU A 196 -5.65 -9.74 24.41
CA GLU A 196 -4.20 -9.96 24.42
C GLU A 196 -3.86 -11.45 24.54
N GLU A 197 -4.66 -12.21 25.29
CA GLU A 197 -4.54 -13.67 25.40
C GLU A 197 -4.66 -14.37 24.04
N ASN A 198 -5.56 -13.92 23.16
CA ASN A 198 -5.71 -14.49 21.83
C ASN A 198 -4.48 -14.22 20.96
N PHE A 199 -3.89 -13.02 21.03
CA PHE A 199 -2.65 -12.72 20.32
C PHE A 199 -1.45 -13.50 20.85
N CYS A 200 -1.33 -13.67 22.17
CA CYS A 200 -0.31 -14.54 22.77
C CYS A 200 -0.51 -16.00 22.32
N CYS A 201 -1.75 -16.49 22.33
CA CYS A 201 -2.07 -17.84 21.87
C CYS A 201 -1.75 -18.03 20.38
N MET A 202 -1.99 -17.03 19.54
CA MET A 202 -1.60 -17.04 18.12
C MET A 202 -0.09 -17.22 17.94
N ALA A 203 0.73 -16.46 18.67
CA ALA A 203 2.18 -16.58 18.62
C ALA A 203 2.67 -17.97 19.08
N GLU A 204 2.08 -18.49 20.15
CA GLU A 204 2.40 -19.84 20.65
C GLU A 204 2.00 -20.94 19.66
N VAL A 205 0.86 -20.80 18.98
CA VAL A 205 0.41 -21.78 17.97
C VAL A 205 1.42 -21.88 16.83
N LEU A 206 2.01 -20.78 16.36
CA LEU A 206 3.06 -20.84 15.33
C LEU A 206 4.25 -21.71 15.76
N LEU A 207 4.73 -21.51 16.99
CA LEU A 207 5.83 -22.29 17.55
C LEU A 207 5.47 -23.78 17.71
N LEU A 208 4.25 -24.06 18.16
CA LEU A 208 3.76 -25.43 18.35
C LEU A 208 3.57 -26.15 17.01
N LEU A 209 3.09 -25.45 15.98
CA LEU A 209 2.96 -26.00 14.62
C LEU A 209 4.32 -26.35 14.03
N ASP A 210 5.36 -25.55 14.27
CA ASP A 210 6.73 -25.86 13.85
C ASP A 210 7.29 -27.07 14.59
N ALA A 211 7.21 -27.06 15.93
CA ALA A 211 7.71 -28.15 16.75
C ALA A 211 7.05 -29.48 16.40
N PHE A 212 5.72 -29.47 16.24
CA PHE A 212 4.98 -30.65 15.82
C PHE A 212 5.30 -31.05 14.37
N GLY A 213 5.49 -30.08 13.48
CA GLY A 213 5.88 -30.35 12.08
C GLY A 213 7.21 -31.09 11.95
N VAL A 214 8.20 -30.76 12.78
CA VAL A 214 9.48 -31.49 12.84
C VAL A 214 9.25 -32.94 13.30
N LEU A 215 8.42 -33.14 14.32
CA LEU A 215 8.10 -34.48 14.82
C LEU A 215 7.41 -35.34 13.77
N VAL A 216 6.41 -34.78 13.07
CA VAL A 216 5.66 -35.47 12.00
C VAL A 216 6.55 -35.93 10.85
N GLN A 217 7.62 -35.18 10.53
CA GLN A 217 8.58 -35.57 9.49
C GLN A 217 9.60 -36.60 9.95
N SER A 218 9.86 -36.69 11.26
CA SER A 218 10.91 -37.53 11.85
C SER A 218 10.44 -38.91 12.32
N GLU A 219 9.14 -39.08 12.56
CA GLU A 219 8.58 -40.31 13.15
C GLU A 219 8.18 -41.35 12.07
N PRO A 220 8.41 -42.65 12.31
CA PRO A 220 8.07 -43.70 11.37
C PRO A 220 6.55 -43.97 11.29
N VAL A 221 6.12 -44.57 10.18
CA VAL A 221 4.71 -44.81 9.82
C VAL A 221 3.93 -45.52 10.92
N GLU A 222 4.54 -46.52 11.54
CA GLU A 222 3.91 -47.32 12.58
C GLU A 222 3.59 -46.49 13.81
N GLN A 223 4.43 -45.49 14.12
CA GLN A 223 4.22 -44.57 15.26
C GLN A 223 3.13 -43.54 14.96
N LEU A 224 3.06 -43.03 13.72
CA LEU A 224 1.99 -42.14 13.28
C LEU A 224 0.62 -42.84 13.26
N GLN A 225 0.56 -44.10 12.85
CA GLN A 225 -0.67 -44.89 12.92
C GLN A 225 -1.00 -45.33 14.35
N ALA A 226 0.02 -45.65 15.16
CA ALA A 226 -0.14 -46.00 16.56
C ALA A 226 -0.72 -44.84 17.37
N LEU A 227 -0.32 -43.61 17.07
CA LEU A 227 -0.78 -42.36 17.70
C LEU A 227 -2.29 -42.31 17.91
N PHE A 228 -3.05 -42.70 16.88
CA PHE A 228 -4.51 -42.61 16.84
C PHE A 228 -5.20 -43.94 17.19
N LYS A 229 -4.43 -45.03 17.35
CA LYS A 229 -4.95 -46.31 17.86
C LYS A 229 -4.92 -46.28 19.40
N ARG A 230 -6.08 -46.46 20.03
CA ARG A 230 -6.33 -46.35 21.49
C ARG A 230 -5.44 -47.22 22.41
N HIS A 231 -4.60 -48.11 21.87
CA HIS A 231 -3.88 -49.14 22.65
C HIS A 231 -2.38 -49.30 22.32
N SER A 232 -1.68 -48.24 21.94
CA SER A 232 -0.26 -48.31 21.61
C SER A 232 0.62 -47.46 22.55
N ASP A 233 1.85 -47.95 22.74
CA ASP A 233 2.94 -47.34 23.50
C ASP A 233 3.59 -46.22 22.67
N VAL A 234 2.81 -45.17 22.39
CA VAL A 234 3.26 -43.99 21.63
C VAL A 234 4.27 -43.24 22.47
N ARG A 235 5.34 -42.74 21.86
CA ARG A 235 6.29 -41.85 22.54
C ARG A 235 5.55 -40.69 23.23
N PHE A 236 5.73 -40.59 24.54
CA PHE A 236 5.15 -39.55 25.40
C PHE A 236 5.23 -38.14 24.79
N ARG A 237 6.39 -37.80 24.20
CA ARG A 237 6.67 -36.49 23.59
C ARG A 237 5.71 -36.11 22.46
N LEU A 238 5.28 -37.07 21.63
CA LEU A 238 4.43 -36.81 20.48
C LEU A 238 2.99 -36.53 20.92
N ARG A 239 2.49 -37.31 21.89
CA ARG A 239 1.19 -37.06 22.52
C ARG A 239 1.15 -35.74 23.27
N GLU A 240 2.23 -35.40 23.96
CA GLU A 240 2.34 -34.12 24.69
C GLU A 240 2.32 -32.92 23.73
N ALA A 241 3.09 -32.98 22.64
CA ALA A 241 3.12 -31.94 21.60
C ALA A 241 1.75 -31.73 20.95
N ILE A 242 1.06 -32.81 20.57
CA ILE A 242 -0.31 -32.75 20.01
C ILE A 242 -1.27 -32.17 21.03
N SER A 243 -1.23 -32.63 22.28
CA SER A 243 -2.15 -32.17 23.33
C SER A 243 -1.96 -30.68 23.62
N SER A 244 -0.71 -30.20 23.63
CA SER A 244 -0.40 -28.78 23.80
C SER A 244 -0.91 -27.94 22.63
N CYS A 245 -0.65 -28.38 21.39
CA CYS A 245 -1.11 -27.72 20.17
C CYS A 245 -2.64 -27.67 20.10
N LEU A 246 -3.31 -28.82 20.27
CA LEU A 246 -4.77 -28.94 20.26
C LEU A 246 -5.43 -28.03 21.30
N ARG A 247 -4.89 -27.95 22.51
CA ARG A 247 -5.45 -27.09 23.56
C ARG A 247 -5.46 -25.62 23.14
N LYS A 248 -4.40 -25.15 22.46
CA LYS A 248 -4.29 -23.77 21.96
C LYS A 248 -5.17 -23.53 20.73
N LEU A 249 -5.25 -24.50 19.81
CA LEU A 249 -6.17 -24.44 18.67
C LEU A 249 -7.63 -24.38 19.13
N TRP A 250 -8.02 -25.17 20.14
CA TRP A 250 -9.35 -25.14 20.74
C TRP A 250 -9.66 -23.82 21.45
N LEU A 251 -8.67 -23.24 22.15
CA LEU A 251 -8.80 -21.94 22.79
C LEU A 251 -9.13 -20.87 21.75
N LEU A 252 -8.37 -20.81 20.65
CA LEU A 252 -8.64 -19.90 19.55
C LEU A 252 -9.98 -20.19 18.88
N SER A 253 -10.32 -21.45 18.62
CA SER A 253 -11.60 -21.82 18.01
C SER A 253 -12.81 -21.37 18.83
N SER A 254 -12.67 -21.30 20.15
CA SER A 254 -13.76 -20.96 21.07
C SER A 254 -13.85 -19.45 21.33
N ASN A 255 -12.68 -18.80 21.48
CA ASN A 255 -12.58 -17.43 21.96
C ASN A 255 -12.32 -16.40 20.86
N PHE A 256 -11.80 -16.81 19.69
CA PHE A 256 -11.52 -15.93 18.57
C PHE A 256 -12.61 -16.06 17.51
N LYS A 257 -13.77 -15.46 17.78
CA LYS A 257 -14.89 -15.41 16.86
C LYS A 257 -14.74 -14.23 15.91
N LEU A 258 -14.39 -14.54 14.67
CA LEU A 258 -14.43 -13.57 13.59
C LEU A 258 -15.87 -13.46 13.07
N PRO A 259 -16.35 -12.23 12.79
CA PRO A 259 -17.64 -12.07 12.14
C PRO A 259 -17.60 -12.74 10.75
N GLU A 260 -18.70 -13.37 10.34
CA GLU A 260 -18.85 -13.91 8.99
C GLU A 260 -18.95 -12.74 7.98
N MET A 261 -17.80 -12.16 7.64
CA MET A 261 -17.70 -10.95 6.82
C MET A 261 -17.34 -11.34 5.39
N TYR A 262 -18.23 -11.01 4.45
CA TYR A 262 -18.06 -11.35 3.04
C TYR A 262 -17.83 -10.13 2.15
N ASP A 263 -18.39 -8.98 2.54
CA ASP A 263 -18.25 -7.72 1.81
C ASP A 263 -17.04 -6.95 2.34
N SER A 264 -16.18 -6.49 1.42
CA SER A 264 -15.03 -5.64 1.77
C SER A 264 -15.49 -4.46 2.62
N ARG A 265 -16.62 -3.83 2.27
CA ARG A 265 -17.16 -2.68 3.02
C ARG A 265 -17.40 -2.98 4.50
N THR A 266 -17.79 -4.21 4.84
CA THR A 266 -18.04 -4.57 6.23
C THR A 266 -16.74 -4.81 6.99
N ILE A 267 -15.73 -5.41 6.34
CA ILE A 267 -14.37 -5.54 6.91
C ILE A 267 -13.78 -4.14 7.14
N ASP A 268 -13.86 -3.25 6.15
CA ASP A 268 -13.35 -1.88 6.23
C ASP A 268 -14.00 -1.09 7.37
N LEU A 269 -15.33 -0.98 7.33
CA LEU A 269 -16.10 -0.03 8.13
C LEU A 269 -16.44 -0.58 9.50
N GLU A 270 -16.72 -1.88 9.63
CA GLU A 270 -17.16 -2.48 10.89
C GLU A 270 -16.02 -3.09 11.68
N PHE A 271 -14.95 -3.56 11.02
CA PHE A 271 -13.91 -4.31 11.71
C PHE A 271 -12.62 -3.53 11.91
N LEU A 272 -12.08 -2.91 10.85
CA LEU A 272 -10.83 -2.16 10.97
C LEU A 272 -11.06 -0.76 11.53
N LEU A 273 -11.93 0.02 10.89
CA LEU A 273 -12.16 1.42 11.28
C LEU A 273 -12.82 1.57 12.66
N GLN A 274 -13.63 0.60 13.14
CA GLN A 274 -14.22 0.68 14.48
C GLN A 274 -13.22 0.38 15.60
N ASN A 275 -12.25 -0.49 15.32
CA ASN A 275 -11.30 -0.96 16.33
C ASN A 275 -9.96 -0.19 16.30
N ALA A 276 -9.61 0.46 15.18
CA ALA A 276 -8.40 1.28 15.08
C ALA A 276 -8.31 2.36 16.18
N LYS A 277 -7.13 2.53 16.78
CA LYS A 277 -6.88 3.62 17.74
C LYS A 277 -6.57 4.93 17.01
N ILE A 278 -5.85 4.85 15.89
CA ILE A 278 -5.45 6.00 15.08
C ILE A 278 -6.00 5.82 13.68
N VAL A 279 -6.69 6.84 13.19
CA VAL A 279 -7.22 6.89 11.83
C VAL A 279 -6.58 8.06 11.10
N LEU A 280 -5.93 7.79 9.98
CA LEU A 280 -5.25 8.79 9.14
C LEU A 280 -5.98 8.88 7.81
N CYS A 281 -6.45 10.08 7.46
CA CYS A 281 -7.22 10.29 6.23
C CYS A 281 -7.21 11.75 5.80
N THR A 282 -7.71 12.09 4.61
CA THR A 282 -7.89 13.51 4.28
C THR A 282 -9.09 14.09 5.04
N ALA A 283 -9.08 15.38 5.34
CA ALA A 283 -10.21 16.05 6.00
C ALA A 283 -11.54 15.78 5.28
N SER A 284 -11.53 15.84 3.94
CA SER A 284 -12.69 15.53 3.11
C SER A 284 -13.14 14.08 3.22
N SER A 285 -12.23 13.12 3.32
CA SER A 285 -12.53 11.68 3.39
C SER A 285 -12.98 11.20 4.78
N SER A 286 -12.74 12.01 5.82
CA SER A 286 -13.18 11.74 7.20
C SER A 286 -14.70 11.58 7.34
N TYR A 287 -15.49 12.04 6.36
CA TYR A 287 -16.94 11.79 6.31
C TYR A 287 -17.31 10.29 6.40
N ARG A 288 -16.43 9.38 5.94
CA ARG A 288 -16.64 7.92 6.06
C ARG A 288 -16.80 7.49 7.52
N LEU A 289 -16.19 8.22 8.44
CA LEU A 289 -16.18 7.91 9.87
C LEU A 289 -17.49 8.32 10.56
N LEU A 290 -18.29 9.22 9.96
CA LEU A 290 -19.60 9.65 10.49
C LEU A 290 -20.61 8.50 10.58
N TYR A 291 -20.47 7.49 9.74
CA TYR A 291 -21.41 6.36 9.66
C TYR A 291 -21.06 5.20 10.60
N MET A 292 -20.06 5.35 11.47
CA MET A 292 -19.69 4.31 12.44
C MET A 292 -20.63 4.28 13.65
N GLN A 293 -21.79 3.65 13.50
CA GLN A 293 -22.83 3.61 14.54
C GLN A 293 -22.45 2.83 15.81
N LYS A 294 -21.51 1.87 15.72
CA LYS A 294 -21.14 0.95 16.83
C LYS A 294 -19.77 1.21 17.44
N ALA A 295 -19.00 2.13 16.88
CA ALA A 295 -17.62 2.36 17.32
C ALA A 295 -17.58 3.28 18.53
N GLN A 296 -16.54 3.14 19.37
CA GLN A 296 -16.22 4.17 20.35
C GLN A 296 -15.92 5.50 19.63
N PRO A 297 -16.33 6.65 20.18
CA PRO A 297 -16.12 7.94 19.51
C PRO A 297 -14.63 8.24 19.29
N LEU A 298 -14.34 8.95 18.20
CA LEU A 298 -13.03 9.56 17.95
C LEU A 298 -13.02 10.90 18.68
N GLU A 299 -12.46 10.92 19.89
CA GLU A 299 -12.62 12.05 20.83
C GLU A 299 -11.81 13.29 20.46
N VAL A 300 -10.71 13.07 19.71
CA VAL A 300 -9.72 14.11 19.37
C VAL A 300 -9.42 14.07 17.86
N PRO A 301 -10.03 14.95 17.05
CA PRO A 301 -9.56 15.26 15.71
C PRO A 301 -8.32 16.15 15.77
N VAL A 302 -7.29 15.73 15.05
CA VAL A 302 -6.10 16.52 14.75
C VAL A 302 -6.15 16.87 13.27
N VAL A 303 -6.06 18.15 12.93
CA VAL A 303 -6.04 18.61 11.55
C VAL A 303 -4.69 19.25 11.30
N ASP A 304 -3.85 18.59 10.53
CA ASP A 304 -2.58 19.11 10.06
C ASP A 304 -2.79 20.02 8.85
N GLU A 305 -1.93 21.02 8.68
CA GLU A 305 -1.99 22.02 7.60
C GLU A 305 -3.38 22.69 7.48
N ALA A 306 -3.95 23.13 8.60
CA ALA A 306 -5.34 23.57 8.68
C ALA A 306 -5.68 24.78 7.77
N ALA A 307 -4.75 25.70 7.50
CA ALA A 307 -4.97 26.90 6.65
C ALA A 307 -5.23 26.53 5.19
N GLN A 308 -4.73 25.38 4.74
CA GLN A 308 -5.00 24.91 3.39
C GLN A 308 -6.45 24.43 3.21
N LEU A 309 -7.17 24.16 4.30
CA LEU A 309 -8.56 23.75 4.25
C LEU A 309 -9.48 24.96 4.17
N LYS A 310 -10.52 24.83 3.36
CA LYS A 310 -11.68 25.73 3.50
C LYS A 310 -12.36 25.45 4.82
N GLU A 311 -13.01 26.46 5.39
CA GLU A 311 -13.81 26.29 6.61
C GLU A 311 -14.76 25.09 6.49
N CYS A 312 -15.48 24.95 5.36
CA CYS A 312 -16.38 23.82 5.12
C CYS A 312 -15.69 22.44 5.09
N GLU A 313 -14.41 22.36 4.70
CA GLU A 313 -13.64 21.11 4.69
C GLU A 313 -13.12 20.79 6.10
N SER A 314 -12.72 21.81 6.87
CA SER A 314 -12.31 21.66 8.26
C SER A 314 -13.46 21.23 9.19
N LEU A 315 -14.70 21.58 8.84
CA LEU A 315 -15.89 21.19 9.61
C LEU A 315 -16.20 19.69 9.54
N ILE A 316 -15.78 18.99 8.49
CA ILE A 316 -16.10 17.56 8.28
C ILE A 316 -15.58 16.70 9.45
N PRO A 317 -14.28 16.73 9.82
CA PRO A 317 -13.78 15.96 10.96
C PRO A 317 -14.32 16.48 12.31
N LEU A 318 -14.71 17.75 12.41
CA LEU A 318 -15.26 18.32 13.64
C LEU A 318 -16.71 17.88 13.91
N GLN A 319 -17.42 17.40 12.89
CA GLN A 319 -18.77 16.84 13.01
C GLN A 319 -18.78 15.38 13.49
N LEU A 320 -17.62 14.76 13.73
CA LEU A 320 -17.56 13.38 14.19
C LEU A 320 -18.24 13.22 15.57
N PRO A 321 -18.97 12.11 15.79
CA PRO A 321 -19.64 11.88 17.06
C PRO A 321 -18.65 11.79 18.22
N GLY A 322 -18.91 12.55 19.29
CA GLY A 322 -18.14 12.49 20.54
C GLY A 322 -16.86 13.31 20.57
N VAL A 323 -16.61 14.14 19.54
CA VAL A 323 -15.54 15.13 19.55
C VAL A 323 -15.76 16.13 20.68
N ARG A 324 -14.77 16.27 21.56
CA ARG A 324 -14.79 17.25 22.67
C ARG A 324 -13.66 18.27 22.59
N HIS A 325 -12.55 17.87 21.98
CA HIS A 325 -11.34 18.67 21.85
C HIS A 325 -10.82 18.51 20.43
N ALA A 326 -10.42 19.60 19.78
CA ALA A 326 -9.83 19.56 18.44
C ALA A 326 -8.45 20.22 18.49
N VAL A 327 -7.51 19.68 17.72
CA VAL A 327 -6.17 20.24 17.54
C VAL A 327 -6.03 20.64 16.09
N LEU A 328 -5.87 21.94 15.83
CA LEU A 328 -5.60 22.48 14.49
C LEU A 328 -4.13 22.89 14.46
N ILE A 329 -3.35 22.29 13.57
CA ILE A 329 -1.92 22.53 13.40
C ILE A 329 -1.74 23.25 12.07
N ASP A 330 -0.93 24.30 12.08
CA ASP A 330 -0.80 25.16 10.91
C ASP A 330 0.45 26.03 10.96
N ASP A 331 0.86 26.51 9.79
CA ASP A 331 1.86 27.56 9.62
C ASP A 331 1.30 28.64 8.68
N GLU A 332 0.97 29.79 9.26
CA GLU A 332 0.36 30.94 8.57
C GLU A 332 1.20 31.49 7.41
N TYR A 333 2.50 31.14 7.34
CA TYR A 333 3.41 31.55 6.28
C TYR A 333 3.47 30.58 5.09
N LEU A 334 2.77 29.44 5.15
CA LEU A 334 2.59 28.49 4.06
C LEU A 334 1.27 28.73 3.30
N LEU A 335 0.85 27.82 2.41
CA LEU A 335 -0.27 28.12 1.50
C LEU A 335 -1.63 28.15 2.19
N PRO A 336 -2.46 29.17 1.90
CA PRO A 336 -3.86 29.18 2.31
C PRO A 336 -4.71 28.32 1.36
N ALA A 337 -5.96 28.08 1.75
CA ALA A 337 -6.93 27.33 0.98
C ALA A 337 -7.16 27.90 -0.43
N LEU A 338 -7.19 27.00 -1.43
CA LEU A 338 -7.46 27.38 -2.82
C LEU A 338 -8.97 27.49 -3.08
N VAL A 339 -9.46 28.72 -3.31
CA VAL A 339 -10.85 29.00 -3.72
C VAL A 339 -10.88 29.47 -5.17
N LYS A 340 -11.58 28.74 -6.05
CA LYS A 340 -11.77 29.12 -7.45
C LYS A 340 -13.19 29.71 -7.63
N SER A 341 -13.32 31.02 -7.47
CA SER A 341 -14.53 31.78 -7.85
C SER A 341 -14.28 32.57 -9.14
N LYS A 342 -15.31 32.76 -9.97
CA LYS A 342 -15.27 33.61 -11.18
C LYS A 342 -16.02 34.94 -11.02
N GLU A 343 -16.63 35.22 -9.87
CA GLU A 343 -17.34 36.47 -9.62
C GLU A 343 -16.55 37.37 -8.67
N GLY A 344 -16.52 38.67 -8.99
CA GLY A 344 -15.53 39.64 -8.53
C GLY A 344 -15.37 39.80 -7.01
N ASP A 345 -14.12 39.86 -6.57
CA ASP A 345 -13.69 40.14 -5.20
C ASP A 345 -14.03 41.59 -4.76
N PRO A 346 -14.47 41.78 -3.50
CA PRO A 346 -13.54 42.22 -2.43
C PRO A 346 -13.84 41.62 -1.03
N PRO A 347 -13.06 42.01 0.01
CA PRO A 347 -11.78 41.44 0.44
C PRO A 347 -11.95 40.30 1.49
N GLY A 348 -11.13 39.25 1.40
CA GLY A 348 -10.94 38.31 2.51
C GLY A 348 -10.90 36.81 2.19
N SER A 349 -11.02 36.41 0.92
CA SER A 349 -10.91 35.00 0.53
C SER A 349 -9.82 34.81 -0.52
N GLY A 350 -9.01 33.77 -0.33
CA GLY A 350 -7.74 33.52 -1.04
C GLY A 350 -7.82 33.75 -2.55
N VAL A 351 -6.96 34.64 -3.02
CA VAL A 351 -6.81 35.02 -4.43
C VAL A 351 -6.23 33.85 -5.23
N ALA A 352 -6.95 33.38 -6.24
CA ALA A 352 -6.46 32.36 -7.17
C ALA A 352 -5.93 32.98 -8.48
N LEU A 353 -4.67 32.67 -8.82
CA LEU A 353 -4.12 32.77 -10.17
C LEU A 353 -3.72 31.38 -10.68
N GLN A 354 -4.15 31.06 -11.89
CA GLN A 354 -4.01 29.77 -12.58
C GLN A 354 -2.53 29.47 -12.91
N GLY A 355 -1.97 28.42 -12.30
CA GLY A 355 -0.59 27.95 -12.55
C GLY A 355 -0.50 26.87 -13.65
N PRO A 356 0.64 26.76 -14.37
CA PRO A 356 0.88 25.69 -15.35
C PRO A 356 1.39 24.42 -14.63
N GLY A 357 0.47 23.56 -14.19
CA GLY A 357 0.81 22.32 -13.46
C GLY A 357 0.85 21.04 -14.31
N PRO A 358 -0.18 20.71 -15.10
CA PRO A 358 -0.34 19.34 -15.60
C PRO A 358 0.63 18.95 -16.74
N ALA A 359 1.04 19.90 -17.57
CA ALA A 359 1.74 19.59 -18.83
C ALA A 359 3.22 19.18 -18.65
N ILE A 360 3.86 19.57 -17.55
CA ILE A 360 5.25 19.21 -17.25
C ILE A 360 5.31 17.89 -16.49
N GLU A 361 4.40 17.70 -15.54
CA GLU A 361 4.23 16.42 -14.85
C GLU A 361 4.01 15.28 -15.85
N GLU A 362 3.17 15.50 -16.88
CA GLU A 362 2.93 14.50 -17.92
C GLU A 362 4.15 14.25 -18.83
N LYS A 363 4.94 15.28 -19.14
CA LYS A 363 6.13 15.16 -20.01
C LYS A 363 7.33 14.54 -19.31
N LEU A 364 7.66 15.00 -18.10
CA LEU A 364 8.77 14.48 -17.31
C LEU A 364 8.45 13.10 -16.76
N GLY A 365 7.21 12.87 -16.32
CA GLY A 365 6.77 11.54 -15.87
C GLY A 365 7.07 10.48 -16.93
N LYS A 366 6.63 10.68 -18.18
CA LYS A 366 6.83 9.71 -19.28
C LYS A 366 8.30 9.42 -19.62
N GLN A 367 9.22 10.38 -19.45
CA GLN A 367 10.64 10.20 -19.78
C GLN A 367 11.45 9.58 -18.63
N VAL A 368 11.14 9.93 -17.38
CA VAL A 368 11.90 9.50 -16.20
C VAL A 368 11.58 8.06 -15.79
N TYR A 369 10.36 7.56 -16.05
CA TYR A 369 10.02 6.14 -15.81
C TYR A 369 10.78 5.14 -16.70
N SER A 370 11.57 5.59 -17.69
CA SER A 370 12.32 4.69 -18.60
C SER A 370 13.70 4.27 -18.09
N MET A 371 14.21 4.86 -17.01
CA MET A 371 15.52 4.50 -16.42
C MET A 371 15.33 3.91 -15.02
N HIS A 372 15.05 2.60 -14.96
CA HIS A 372 15.00 1.86 -13.70
C HIS A 372 16.33 1.11 -13.47
N ASP A 373 17.19 1.68 -12.64
CA ASP A 373 18.06 0.91 -11.75
C ASP A 373 17.55 1.16 -10.32
N GLY A 374 17.31 0.11 -9.54
CA GLY A 374 16.39 0.10 -8.39
C GLY A 374 16.77 0.93 -7.16
N SER A 375 17.72 1.85 -7.26
CA SER A 375 18.27 2.66 -6.16
C SER A 375 17.92 4.16 -6.21
N PHE A 376 17.33 4.67 -7.30
CA PHE A 376 17.03 6.10 -7.45
C PHE A 376 15.59 6.32 -7.94
N SER A 377 14.77 7.04 -7.17
CA SER A 377 13.38 7.37 -7.52
C SER A 377 13.17 8.88 -7.56
N VAL A 378 12.57 9.39 -8.63
CA VAL A 378 12.28 10.82 -8.81
C VAL A 378 10.77 11.05 -8.74
N LYS A 379 10.32 11.89 -7.81
CA LYS A 379 8.91 12.32 -7.70
C LYS A 379 8.74 13.69 -8.35
N VAL A 380 7.88 13.80 -9.36
CA VAL A 380 7.57 15.07 -10.03
C VAL A 380 6.15 15.49 -9.68
N ARG A 381 5.99 16.65 -9.01
CA ARG A 381 4.68 17.24 -8.65
C ARG A 381 4.74 18.77 -8.70
N THR A 382 3.58 19.44 -8.63
CA THR A 382 3.51 20.90 -8.43
C THR A 382 3.88 21.29 -7.00
N VAL A 383 4.23 22.56 -6.76
CA VAL A 383 4.52 23.07 -5.40
C VAL A 383 3.35 22.87 -4.45
N ASP A 384 2.12 23.22 -4.89
CA ASP A 384 0.91 22.99 -4.12
C ASP A 384 0.71 21.50 -3.78
N GLY A 385 1.17 20.56 -4.64
CA GLY A 385 1.13 19.12 -4.40
C GLY A 385 2.29 18.55 -3.59
N PHE A 386 3.33 19.36 -3.35
CA PHE A 386 4.52 19.02 -2.55
C PHE A 386 4.44 19.57 -1.12
N GLN A 387 3.44 20.41 -0.79
CA GLN A 387 3.28 20.93 0.56
C GLN A 387 3.01 19.79 1.56
N GLY A 388 3.72 19.82 2.68
CA GLY A 388 3.69 18.77 3.70
C GLY A 388 4.62 17.57 3.42
N ALA A 389 5.22 17.48 2.23
CA ALA A 389 6.23 16.49 1.87
C ALA A 389 7.65 17.08 1.91
N GLU A 390 8.64 16.22 2.15
CA GLU A 390 10.06 16.57 2.22
C GLU A 390 10.87 15.50 1.48
N GLU A 391 11.95 15.90 0.80
CA GLU A 391 12.87 14.98 0.10
C GLU A 391 14.32 15.44 0.27
N ASP A 392 15.27 14.52 0.12
CA ASP A 392 16.70 14.81 0.30
C ASP A 392 17.23 15.82 -0.73
N VAL A 393 16.73 15.76 -1.98
CA VAL A 393 17.12 16.67 -3.05
C VAL A 393 15.88 17.21 -3.76
N ILE A 394 15.76 18.54 -3.81
CA ILE A 394 14.66 19.22 -4.49
C ILE A 394 15.20 19.99 -5.69
N ILE A 395 14.66 19.66 -6.88
CA ILE A 395 14.88 20.42 -8.11
C ILE A 395 13.63 21.24 -8.41
N PHE A 396 13.77 22.56 -8.40
CA PHE A 396 12.68 23.48 -8.65
C PHE A 396 12.79 24.12 -10.05
N SER A 397 11.71 24.05 -10.83
CA SER A 397 11.62 24.64 -12.17
C SER A 397 10.55 25.73 -12.21
N THR A 398 10.91 26.92 -12.69
CA THR A 398 9.98 28.06 -12.75
C THR A 398 9.15 28.12 -14.02
N VAL A 399 9.49 27.32 -15.04
CA VAL A 399 8.71 27.03 -16.27
C VAL A 399 8.43 28.22 -17.20
N ARG A 400 8.32 29.44 -16.68
CA ARG A 400 7.76 30.61 -17.36
C ARG A 400 8.87 31.43 -18.02
N SER A 401 8.80 31.55 -19.34
CA SER A 401 9.54 32.53 -20.13
C SER A 401 8.55 33.36 -20.94
N ASN A 402 8.42 34.65 -20.61
CA ASN A 402 7.61 35.59 -21.39
C ASN A 402 8.31 36.94 -21.49
N THR A 403 8.11 37.64 -22.61
CA THR A 403 8.66 38.98 -22.86
C THR A 403 8.01 40.07 -22.02
N ALA A 404 6.90 39.77 -21.35
CA ALA A 404 6.13 40.71 -20.53
C ALA A 404 6.57 40.74 -19.05
N GLY A 405 7.64 40.02 -18.66
CA GLY A 405 8.16 39.98 -17.29
C GLY A 405 7.18 39.44 -16.24
N LYS A 406 6.09 38.78 -16.64
CA LYS A 406 5.08 38.28 -15.70
C LYS A 406 5.58 37.01 -15.01
N ILE A 407 6.09 37.17 -13.79
CA ILE A 407 6.58 36.10 -12.92
C ILE A 407 5.48 35.13 -12.46
N GLY A 408 4.21 35.57 -12.47
CA GLY A 408 3.05 34.72 -12.18
C GLY A 408 3.14 34.05 -10.82
N PHE A 409 3.33 32.73 -10.83
CA PHE A 409 3.40 31.85 -9.65
C PHE A 409 4.41 32.29 -8.57
N LEU A 410 5.54 32.90 -8.96
CA LEU A 410 6.57 33.40 -8.03
C LEU A 410 6.21 34.73 -7.35
N ALA A 411 5.08 35.36 -7.72
CA ALA A 411 4.61 36.56 -7.04
C ALA A 411 3.98 36.27 -5.67
N ASP A 412 3.63 35.00 -5.43
CA ASP A 412 3.07 34.50 -4.18
C ASP A 412 4.21 34.07 -3.24
N THR A 413 4.34 34.80 -2.14
CA THR A 413 5.36 34.56 -1.11
C THR A 413 5.18 33.21 -0.42
N ASN A 414 3.94 32.77 -0.22
CA ASN A 414 3.65 31.53 0.50
C ASN A 414 4.02 30.31 -0.37
N ARG A 415 3.79 30.40 -1.68
CA ARG A 415 4.26 29.39 -2.65
C ARG A 415 5.77 29.30 -2.74
N THR A 416 6.41 30.46 -2.68
CA THR A 416 7.87 30.53 -2.65
C THR A 416 8.39 29.88 -1.36
N ASN A 417 7.82 30.20 -0.19
CA ASN A 417 8.20 29.58 1.08
C ASN A 417 8.04 28.06 1.08
N VAL A 418 6.92 27.53 0.56
CA VAL A 418 6.75 26.07 0.40
C VAL A 418 7.87 25.49 -0.47
N ALA A 419 8.10 26.04 -1.67
CA ALA A 419 9.12 25.53 -2.59
C ALA A 419 10.54 25.53 -2.01
N LEU A 420 10.87 26.53 -1.18
CA LEU A 420 12.20 26.68 -0.57
C LEU A 420 12.44 25.74 0.62
N THR A 421 11.39 25.22 1.25
CA THR A 421 11.46 24.46 2.52
C THR A 421 11.22 22.96 2.37
N ARG A 422 11.17 22.42 1.14
CA ARG A 422 10.93 20.98 0.91
C ARG A 422 12.18 20.11 1.00
N ALA A 423 13.38 20.71 0.97
CA ALA A 423 14.63 19.95 1.02
C ALA A 423 14.97 19.61 2.47
N ASN A 424 15.21 18.32 2.75
CA ASN A 424 15.52 17.85 4.08
C ASN A 424 16.98 18.17 4.43
N ALA A 425 17.21 18.71 5.63
CA ALA A 425 18.51 19.19 6.11
C ALA A 425 19.19 18.17 7.03
N LEU A 426 19.20 16.89 6.62
CA LEU A 426 19.74 15.81 7.47
C LEU A 426 21.27 15.80 7.55
N ASP A 427 21.97 16.46 6.65
CA ASP A 427 23.41 16.72 6.72
C ASP A 427 23.67 18.17 6.29
N ASP A 428 24.79 18.78 6.72
CA ASP A 428 25.17 20.20 6.57
C ASP A 428 25.18 20.77 5.12
N ASP A 429 24.77 19.99 4.12
CA ASP A 429 24.67 20.35 2.72
C ASP A 429 23.21 20.25 2.19
N VAL A 430 22.44 21.34 2.31
CA VAL A 430 21.11 21.45 1.67
C VAL A 430 21.27 21.78 0.18
N PHE A 431 20.97 20.83 -0.70
CA PHE A 431 21.02 21.02 -2.15
C PHE A 431 19.64 21.36 -2.73
N VAL A 432 19.32 22.66 -2.83
CA VAL A 432 18.20 23.14 -3.65
C VAL A 432 18.73 23.63 -4.99
N TRP A 433 18.44 22.90 -6.07
CA TRP A 433 18.79 23.32 -7.42
C TRP A 433 17.64 24.11 -8.06
N TYR A 434 17.91 25.38 -8.40
CA TYR A 434 16.99 26.23 -9.14
C TYR A 434 17.35 26.21 -10.62
N VAL A 435 16.49 25.63 -11.46
CA VAL A 435 16.60 25.81 -12.90
C VAL A 435 15.80 27.06 -13.28
N LEU A 436 16.48 28.20 -13.31
CA LEU A 436 15.93 29.49 -13.70
C LEU A 436 16.38 29.83 -15.12
N GLN A 437 15.44 29.99 -16.05
CA GLN A 437 15.76 30.62 -17.34
C GLN A 437 15.71 32.14 -17.14
N THR A 438 16.88 32.78 -16.99
CA THR A 438 17.01 34.22 -16.70
C THR A 438 16.46 35.08 -17.85
N LEU A 439 15.51 35.96 -17.54
CA LEU A 439 15.05 37.01 -18.47
C LEU A 439 16.01 38.23 -18.43
N PRO A 440 16.16 38.98 -19.54
CA PRO A 440 16.72 40.31 -19.50
C PRO A 440 15.78 41.24 -18.70
N VAL A 441 16.36 41.97 -17.75
CA VAL A 441 15.67 42.95 -16.90
C VAL A 441 15.54 44.25 -17.69
N ASP A 442 14.32 44.63 -18.10
CA ASP A 442 14.05 45.96 -18.63
C ASP A 442 13.59 46.89 -17.48
N PRO A 443 14.29 47.99 -17.19
CA PRO A 443 14.08 48.83 -16.00
C PRO A 443 12.84 49.75 -16.09
N GLY A 444 11.84 49.38 -16.90
CA GLY A 444 10.95 50.35 -17.52
C GLY A 444 9.45 50.24 -17.26
N GLN A 445 8.91 49.41 -16.35
CA GLN A 445 7.45 49.41 -16.08
C GLN A 445 6.99 49.07 -14.64
N ARG A 446 6.23 50.04 -14.08
CA ARG A 446 5.24 50.05 -12.98
C ARG A 446 5.70 49.87 -11.51
N GLU A 447 5.16 50.76 -10.67
CA GLU A 447 5.62 51.13 -9.33
C GLU A 447 5.39 50.07 -8.23
N ASP A 448 4.42 49.14 -8.34
CA ASP A 448 4.22 48.08 -7.32
C ASP A 448 5.12 46.84 -7.53
N ALA A 449 5.73 46.69 -8.72
CA ALA A 449 6.70 45.63 -9.00
C ALA A 449 8.13 46.01 -8.58
N GLY A 450 8.40 47.31 -8.37
CA GLY A 450 9.75 47.85 -8.16
C GLY A 450 10.45 47.38 -6.88
N GLU A 451 9.72 47.25 -5.76
CA GLU A 451 10.31 46.80 -4.49
C GLU A 451 10.74 45.32 -4.56
N ARG A 452 9.86 44.44 -5.03
CA ARG A 452 10.14 42.98 -5.08
C ARG A 452 11.15 42.61 -6.17
N GLN A 453 11.20 43.40 -7.23
CA GLN A 453 12.16 43.23 -8.32
C GLN A 453 13.57 43.68 -7.91
N ASN A 454 13.67 44.66 -6.99
CA ASN A 454 14.91 44.98 -6.30
C ASN A 454 15.33 43.89 -5.30
N ASP A 455 14.41 43.27 -4.57
CA ASP A 455 14.73 42.17 -3.64
C ASP A 455 15.25 40.92 -4.36
N MET A 456 14.64 40.54 -5.50
CA MET A 456 15.14 39.44 -6.33
C MET A 456 16.49 39.75 -6.98
N ALA A 457 16.73 41.01 -7.39
CA ALA A 457 18.02 41.44 -7.92
C ALA A 457 19.11 41.51 -6.83
N ALA A 458 18.76 41.95 -5.62
CA ALA A 458 19.63 41.94 -4.45
C ALA A 458 19.92 40.51 -3.99
N ASP A 459 18.93 39.61 -4.01
CA ASP A 459 19.12 38.19 -3.73
C ASP A 459 20.00 37.52 -4.80
N ARG A 460 19.84 37.88 -6.07
CA ARG A 460 20.75 37.45 -7.15
C ARG A 460 22.18 37.92 -6.91
N GLY A 461 22.37 39.16 -6.44
CA GLY A 461 23.67 39.68 -6.01
C GLY A 461 24.28 38.87 -4.87
N ARG A 462 23.50 38.61 -3.80
CA ARG A 462 23.93 37.80 -2.65
C ARG A 462 24.25 36.35 -3.03
N ARG A 463 23.48 35.74 -3.93
CA ARG A 463 23.75 34.37 -4.42
C ARG A 463 25.00 34.30 -5.30
N LYS A 464 25.28 35.35 -6.09
CA LYS A 464 26.55 35.48 -6.83
C LYS A 464 27.74 35.63 -5.86
N GLU A 465 27.61 36.44 -4.81
CA GLU A 465 28.65 36.60 -3.78
C GLU A 465 28.92 35.29 -3.01
N ARG A 466 27.90 34.46 -2.80
CA ARG A 466 28.03 33.14 -2.15
C ARG A 466 28.52 32.03 -3.10
N GLY A 467 28.72 32.32 -4.38
CA GLY A 467 29.11 31.30 -5.38
C GLY A 467 28.00 30.29 -5.72
N CYS A 468 26.75 30.55 -5.32
CA CYS A 468 25.61 29.64 -5.50
C CYS A 468 24.72 30.01 -6.71
N PHE A 469 25.16 30.95 -7.55
CA PHE A 469 24.47 31.34 -8.78
C PHE A 469 25.34 31.03 -9.98
N LEU A 470 24.94 30.04 -10.78
CA LEU A 470 25.61 29.64 -12.01
C LEU A 470 24.73 30.02 -13.20
N ASP A 471 25.31 30.71 -14.18
CA ASP A 471 24.64 31.08 -15.43
C ASP A 471 25.36 30.38 -16.57
N ALA A 472 24.65 29.55 -17.32
CA ALA A 472 25.22 28.81 -18.45
C ALA A 472 25.75 29.72 -19.58
N LYS A 473 25.43 31.02 -19.57
CA LYS A 473 26.05 32.01 -20.47
C LYS A 473 27.45 32.41 -20.05
N ASP A 474 27.72 32.39 -18.75
CA ASP A 474 28.95 32.90 -18.15
C ASP A 474 29.89 31.73 -17.74
N ASP A 475 29.35 30.53 -17.55
CA ASP A 475 30.07 29.32 -17.12
C ASP A 475 30.20 28.30 -18.27
N GLN A 476 31.44 28.09 -18.74
CA GLN A 476 31.75 27.17 -19.85
C GLN A 476 31.55 25.70 -19.48
N ASP A 477 31.80 25.32 -18.22
CA ASP A 477 31.67 23.93 -17.78
C ASP A 477 30.19 23.54 -17.68
N LEU A 478 29.36 24.45 -17.15
CA LEU A 478 27.91 24.29 -17.13
C LEU A 478 27.32 24.26 -18.54
N ALA A 479 27.80 25.13 -19.45
CA ALA A 479 27.38 25.12 -20.85
C ALA A 479 27.75 23.79 -21.54
N CYS A 480 28.97 23.30 -21.33
CA CYS A 480 29.41 22.01 -21.86
C CYS A 480 28.61 20.83 -21.29
N ALA A 481 28.28 20.84 -19.99
CA ALA A 481 27.43 19.83 -19.36
C ALA A 481 26.00 19.82 -19.94
N ILE A 482 25.39 21.01 -20.13
CA ILE A 482 24.07 21.15 -20.76
C ILE A 482 24.09 20.66 -22.21
N ILE A 483 25.12 21.01 -22.99
CA ILE A 483 25.27 20.55 -24.38
C ILE A 483 25.42 19.03 -24.42
N LYS A 484 26.25 18.45 -23.55
CA LYS A 484 26.47 17.00 -23.47
C LYS A 484 25.18 16.26 -23.10
N ALA A 485 24.45 16.72 -22.08
CA ALA A 485 23.16 16.16 -21.70
C ALA A 485 22.11 16.31 -22.81
N SER A 486 22.12 17.42 -23.56
CA SER A 486 21.20 17.64 -24.69
C SER A 486 21.50 16.72 -25.88
N ILE A 487 22.76 16.35 -26.10
CA ILE A 487 23.19 15.38 -27.12
C ILE A 487 22.80 13.96 -26.70
N GLU A 488 22.99 13.60 -25.43
CA GLU A 488 22.64 12.27 -24.88
C GLU A 488 21.12 12.02 -24.85
N LEU A 489 20.29 13.06 -24.76
CA LEU A 489 18.82 12.99 -24.72
C LEU A 489 18.13 13.26 -26.07
N ASP A 490 18.86 13.20 -27.20
CA ASP A 490 18.35 13.45 -28.58
C ASP A 490 17.63 14.82 -28.75
N GLY A 491 18.03 15.82 -27.96
CA GLY A 491 17.44 17.17 -27.92
C GLY A 491 17.97 18.16 -28.96
N VAL A 492 18.55 17.68 -30.08
CA VAL A 492 19.33 18.49 -31.03
C VAL A 492 18.51 19.60 -31.71
N GLU A 493 17.19 19.42 -31.87
CA GLU A 493 16.29 20.46 -32.41
C GLU A 493 16.13 21.68 -31.49
N ASN A 494 16.36 21.54 -30.17
CA ASN A 494 16.27 22.66 -29.23
C ASN A 494 17.55 23.54 -29.21
N LEU A 495 18.71 22.98 -29.60
CA LEU A 495 19.97 23.72 -29.71
C LEU A 495 19.93 24.75 -30.86
N LEU A 496 19.27 24.43 -31.97
CA LEU A 496 19.12 25.35 -33.11
C LEU A 496 18.25 26.58 -32.82
N LYS A 497 17.42 26.55 -31.76
CA LYS A 497 16.64 27.71 -31.30
C LYS A 497 17.44 28.69 -30.45
N PHE A 498 18.61 28.30 -29.92
CA PHE A 498 19.47 29.18 -29.14
C PHE A 498 20.23 30.20 -30.02
N ASP A 499 20.59 29.84 -31.26
CA ASP A 499 21.36 30.70 -32.17
C ASP A 499 20.52 31.79 -32.86
N MET A 500 19.19 31.67 -32.95
CA MET A 500 18.32 32.68 -33.60
C MET A 500 18.05 33.92 -32.74
N LEU A 501 18.64 34.04 -31.54
CA LEU A 501 18.48 35.18 -30.63
C LEU A 501 19.63 36.21 -30.70
N ARG A 502 20.52 36.13 -31.70
CA ARG A 502 21.59 37.13 -31.92
C ARG A 502 21.51 37.75 -33.33
N ILE A 503 21.68 39.08 -33.34
CA ILE A 503 21.90 40.01 -34.47
C ILE A 503 20.64 40.78 -34.95
N GLY A 504 20.13 41.64 -34.07
CA GLY A 504 19.58 42.95 -34.45
C GLY A 504 20.59 44.03 -34.10
N GLY A 505 21.61 44.23 -34.94
CA GLY A 505 22.63 45.27 -34.74
C GLY A 505 22.18 46.60 -35.31
N SER A 506 21.93 47.59 -34.45
CA SER A 506 21.79 49.00 -34.84
C SER A 506 23.15 49.53 -35.32
N ARG A 507 23.25 49.93 -36.59
CA ARG A 507 24.31 50.82 -37.08
C ARG A 507 23.89 52.27 -36.79
N ARG A 508 24.58 52.95 -35.89
CA ARG A 508 24.66 54.43 -35.85
C ARG A 508 25.84 54.88 -36.70
N SER A 509 25.61 55.92 -37.50
CA SER A 509 26.56 56.60 -38.38
C SER A 509 27.61 57.42 -37.63
N GLY A 510 28.79 57.56 -38.24
CA GLY A 510 29.78 58.60 -37.94
C GLY A 510 30.99 58.48 -38.87
N VAL A 511 31.03 59.26 -39.95
CA VAL A 511 31.76 60.55 -40.08
C VAL A 511 30.96 61.42 -41.04
#